data_AF-A0A5D9CRP2-F1
#
_entry.id   AF-A0A5D9CRP2-F1
#
_cell.length_a   1.000
_cell.length_b   1.000
_cell.length_c   1.000
_cell.angle_alpha   90.00
_cell.angle_beta   90.00
_cell.angle_gamma   90.00
#
_symmetry.space_group_name_H-M   'P 1'
#
loop_
_entity.id
_entity.type
_entity.pdbx_description
1 polymer ?
#
loop_
_entity_poly.entity_id
_entity_poly.type
_entity_poly.pdbx_seq_one_letter_code
_entity_poly.pdbx_strand_id
1 'polypeptide(L)'
;MEVEIPLAIQILHERRKGRDILAVPYVRTTNFASPSDNGNGGDGRRRGRSYPVIVEGDRDISLKNKPDSVPVEERMSIVSNRITMPFGDSGTSHRLESQLEAGLLTLLACNPRVVRVRTQFGPLPFTHRGKLHHHYADICADFDNNCRTLYLVRAEGNLRDLKTTHELLTKQCVGKFAHRIHIYTERQINKPAVLHAEERLRARKLQNEATNQRLVEKLRMMGGTAMLFDLFSELYPAVTFADSWTAVWGLIDDNELQHDHPHAEEVIMTRLSRVTLVKASK
;
A
#
# COMPACT_ATOMS: atom_id res chain seq x y z
N MET A 1 -29.97 11.97 -9.49
CA MET A 1 -29.55 12.86 -10.60
C MET A 1 -29.09 11.97 -11.73
N GLU A 2 -29.97 11.74 -12.71
CA GLU A 2 -29.58 11.07 -13.94
C GLU A 2 -28.73 12.05 -14.75
N VAL A 3 -27.44 11.76 -14.90
CA VAL A 3 -26.58 12.53 -15.79
C VAL A 3 -27.02 12.16 -17.21
N GLU A 4 -27.68 13.09 -17.89
CA GLU A 4 -28.11 12.90 -19.28
C GLU A 4 -26.92 12.42 -20.12
N ILE A 5 -27.08 11.32 -20.85
CA ILE A 5 -26.04 10.64 -21.64
C ILE A 5 -25.19 11.59 -22.51
N PRO A 6 -25.75 12.66 -23.12
CA PRO A 6 -24.95 13.66 -23.84
C PRO A 6 -23.90 14.37 -22.98
N LEU A 7 -24.24 14.68 -21.72
CA LEU A 7 -23.33 15.34 -20.78
C LEU A 7 -22.19 14.41 -20.35
N ALA A 8 -22.48 13.12 -20.13
CA ALA A 8 -21.46 12.12 -19.84
C ALA A 8 -20.45 11.96 -20.99
N ILE A 9 -20.94 11.95 -22.23
CA ILE A 9 -20.10 11.89 -23.43
C ILE A 9 -19.23 13.15 -23.55
N GLN A 10 -19.79 14.33 -23.29
CA GLN A 10 -19.06 15.59 -23.33
C GLN A 10 -17.96 15.67 -22.25
N ILE A 11 -18.24 15.23 -21.02
CA ILE A 11 -17.27 15.14 -19.92
C ILE A 11 -16.10 14.22 -20.30
N LEU A 12 -16.39 13.06 -20.91
CA LEU A 12 -15.35 12.12 -21.36
C LEU A 12 -14.49 12.70 -22.49
N HIS A 13 -15.10 13.48 -23.40
CA HIS A 13 -14.41 14.09 -24.51
C HIS A 13 -13.45 15.22 -24.07
N GLU A 14 -13.87 16.05 -23.11
CA GLU A 14 -13.02 17.10 -22.55
C GLU A 14 -11.91 16.52 -21.65
N ARG A 15 -12.17 15.44 -20.91
CA ARG A 15 -11.12 14.70 -20.18
C ARG A 15 -10.03 14.15 -21.10
N ARG A 16 -10.40 13.66 -22.30
CA ARG A 16 -9.41 13.23 -23.31
C ARG A 16 -8.54 14.39 -23.83
N LYS A 17 -9.01 15.63 -23.76
CA LYS A 17 -8.25 16.84 -24.09
C LYS A 17 -7.51 17.44 -22.89
N GLY A 18 -7.48 16.75 -21.76
CA GLY A 18 -6.82 17.20 -20.53
C GLY A 18 -7.58 18.29 -19.76
N ARG A 19 -8.86 18.53 -20.08
CA ARG A 19 -9.71 19.52 -19.40
C ARG A 19 -10.76 18.78 -18.57
N ASP A 20 -10.62 18.79 -17.25
CA ASP A 20 -11.67 18.26 -16.37
C ASP A 20 -12.64 19.38 -15.99
N ILE A 21 -13.76 19.47 -16.71
CA ILE A 21 -14.82 20.46 -16.49
C ILE A 21 -15.59 20.26 -15.17
N LEU A 22 -15.36 19.15 -14.45
CA LEU A 22 -15.92 18.90 -13.13
C LEU A 22 -14.93 19.17 -11.99
N ALA A 23 -13.69 19.56 -12.31
CA ALA A 23 -12.70 19.89 -11.30
C ALA A 23 -13.04 21.24 -10.64
N VAL A 24 -13.88 21.20 -9.62
CA VAL A 24 -13.97 22.29 -8.65
C VAL A 24 -12.63 22.30 -7.89
N PRO A 25 -11.89 23.42 -7.82
CA PRO A 25 -10.67 23.49 -7.04
C PRO A 25 -10.99 23.11 -5.59
N TYR A 26 -10.54 21.92 -5.19
CA TYR A 26 -10.69 21.45 -3.82
C TYR A 26 -9.76 22.28 -2.94
N VAL A 27 -10.33 23.26 -2.23
CA VAL A 27 -9.60 24.01 -1.19
C VAL A 27 -9.41 23.07 -0.01
N ARG A 28 -8.20 22.50 0.10
CA ARG A 28 -7.82 21.60 1.19
C ARG A 28 -7.62 22.42 2.46
N THR A 29 -8.63 22.52 3.31
CA THR A 29 -8.46 22.95 4.70
C THR A 29 -7.96 21.76 5.52
N THR A 30 -6.65 21.53 5.47
CA THR A 30 -6.00 20.55 6.34
C THR A 30 -5.95 21.11 7.75
N ASN A 31 -6.87 20.69 8.63
CA ASN A 31 -6.73 20.89 10.06
C ASN A 31 -5.66 19.91 10.56
N PHE A 32 -4.45 20.41 10.78
CA PHE A 32 -3.42 19.63 11.46
C PHE A 32 -3.87 19.36 12.90
N ALA A 33 -3.83 18.09 13.31
CA ALA A 33 -3.85 17.78 14.73
C ALA A 33 -2.56 18.33 15.34
N SER A 34 -2.64 19.47 16.01
CA SER A 34 -1.56 19.96 16.86
C SER A 34 -1.23 18.88 17.90
N PRO A 35 0.05 18.66 18.23
CA PRO A 35 0.38 17.84 19.39
C PRO A 35 -0.34 18.43 20.59
N SER A 36 -1.13 17.62 21.29
CA SER A 36 -1.78 18.06 22.52
C SER A 36 -0.70 18.39 23.54
N ASP A 37 -0.36 19.67 23.66
CA ASP A 37 0.24 20.22 24.86
C ASP A 37 -0.85 20.17 25.94
N ASN A 38 -0.85 19.08 26.71
CA ASN A 38 -1.31 19.10 28.10
C ASN A 38 -0.81 17.86 28.85
N GLY A 39 0.27 18.10 29.59
CA GLY A 39 0.43 17.79 31.01
C GLY A 39 -0.36 16.64 31.64
N ASN A 40 0.43 15.72 32.20
CA ASN A 40 0.21 15.07 33.49
C ASN A 40 -1.02 14.16 33.63
N GLY A 41 -0.85 12.91 33.20
CA GLY A 41 -1.65 11.77 33.68
C GLY A 41 -0.75 10.54 33.66
N GLY A 42 -0.37 10.06 34.85
CA GLY A 42 0.47 8.89 34.99
C GLY A 42 -0.23 7.64 34.45
N ASP A 43 0.41 6.98 33.50
CA ASP A 43 0.16 5.56 33.27
C ASP A 43 1.43 4.91 32.70
N GLY A 44 1.85 3.80 33.28
CA GLY A 44 3.14 3.12 33.08
C GLY A 44 3.29 2.41 31.73
N ARG A 45 2.82 3.01 30.63
CA ARG A 45 3.03 2.49 29.28
C ARG A 45 4.43 2.90 28.83
N ARG A 46 5.28 1.91 28.58
CA ARG A 46 6.65 2.04 28.05
C ARG A 46 6.70 3.17 27.01
N ARG A 47 7.30 4.31 27.37
CA ARG A 47 7.57 5.40 26.42
C ARG A 47 8.40 4.81 25.29
N GLY A 48 7.78 4.61 24.13
CA GLY A 48 8.46 4.20 22.92
C GLY A 48 9.57 5.18 22.57
N ARG A 49 10.58 4.73 21.80
CA ARG A 49 11.65 5.63 21.34
C ARG A 49 11.02 6.77 20.52
N SER A 50 11.21 8.00 20.99
CA SER A 50 10.86 9.19 20.21
C SER A 50 11.94 9.38 19.15
N TYR A 51 11.53 9.36 17.88
CA TYR A 51 12.41 9.61 16.75
C TYR A 51 12.38 11.08 16.35
N PRO A 52 13.49 11.64 15.85
CA PRO A 52 13.48 12.99 15.33
C PRO A 52 12.44 13.12 14.21
N VAL A 53 11.64 14.18 14.29
CA VAL A 53 10.81 14.63 13.16
C VAL A 53 11.77 15.26 12.16
N ILE A 54 12.13 14.52 11.11
CA ILE A 54 12.87 15.09 10.00
C ILE A 54 11.88 15.93 9.20
N VAL A 55 12.21 17.21 8.99
CA VAL A 55 11.38 18.20 8.30
C VAL A 55 10.75 17.60 7.06
N GLU A 56 9.41 17.64 7.01
CA GLU A 56 8.60 17.20 5.88
C GLU A 56 8.99 18.03 4.66
N GLY A 57 9.76 17.41 3.77
CA GLY A 57 9.90 17.89 2.41
C GLY A 57 8.63 17.58 1.64
N ASP A 58 7.50 18.17 2.02
CA ASP A 58 6.36 18.33 1.11
C ASP A 58 6.88 19.19 -0.04
N ARG A 59 7.41 18.52 -1.05
CA ARG A 59 7.68 19.17 -2.33
C ARG A 59 6.33 19.42 -2.95
N ASP A 60 5.74 20.55 -2.57
CA ASP A 60 4.60 21.14 -3.24
C ASP A 60 5.10 21.70 -4.59
N ILE A 61 5.34 20.78 -5.54
CA ILE A 61 5.76 21.15 -6.89
C ILE A 61 4.49 21.52 -7.65
N SER A 62 4.01 22.75 -7.42
CA SER A 62 3.17 23.38 -8.43
C SER A 62 4.01 23.52 -9.69
N LEU A 63 3.61 22.79 -10.75
CA LEU A 63 4.21 22.89 -12.07
C LEU A 63 3.90 24.27 -12.65
N LYS A 64 4.65 25.29 -12.22
CA LYS A 64 4.57 26.62 -12.81
C LYS A 64 5.47 26.64 -14.05
N ASN A 65 4.87 26.79 -15.23
CA ASN A 65 5.61 27.16 -16.43
C ASN A 65 6.29 28.51 -16.15
N LYS A 66 7.61 28.57 -16.29
CA LYS A 66 8.31 29.86 -16.33
C LYS A 66 8.09 30.46 -17.73
N PRO A 67 7.91 31.78 -17.86
CA PRO A 67 7.60 32.45 -19.14
C PRO A 67 8.57 32.10 -20.28
N ASP A 68 9.82 31.79 -19.95
CA ASP A 68 10.91 31.57 -20.93
C ASP A 68 11.43 30.13 -20.93
N SER A 69 10.63 29.18 -20.45
CA SER A 69 11.02 27.77 -20.38
C SER A 69 10.15 26.93 -21.30
N VAL A 70 10.76 25.91 -21.92
CA VAL A 70 10.01 24.88 -22.68
C VAL A 70 8.82 24.43 -21.84
N PRO A 71 7.59 24.47 -22.38
CA PRO A 71 6.37 24.06 -21.70
C PRO A 71 6.59 22.72 -21.02
N VAL A 72 6.06 22.54 -19.80
CA VAL A 72 6.24 21.28 -19.05
C VAL A 72 5.76 20.07 -19.87
N GLU A 73 4.80 20.24 -20.79
CA GLU A 73 4.35 19.20 -21.71
C GLU A 73 5.39 18.80 -22.77
N GLU A 74 6.27 19.73 -23.18
CA GLU A 74 7.28 19.55 -24.23
C GLU A 74 8.67 19.25 -23.69
N ARG A 75 8.88 19.49 -22.39
CA ARG A 75 10.00 18.85 -21.71
C ARG A 75 9.74 17.37 -21.86
N MET A 76 10.63 16.64 -22.53
CA MET A 76 10.74 15.21 -22.30
C MET A 76 11.14 15.02 -20.83
N SER A 77 10.18 15.22 -19.94
CA SER A 77 10.12 14.60 -18.64
C SER A 77 10.44 13.17 -18.96
N ILE A 78 11.61 12.70 -18.52
CA ILE A 78 11.82 11.28 -18.23
C ILE A 78 10.48 10.87 -17.62
N VAL A 79 9.70 10.07 -18.35
CA VAL A 79 8.37 9.64 -17.94
C VAL A 79 8.63 8.76 -16.73
N SER A 80 8.84 9.42 -15.60
CA SER A 80 8.95 8.83 -14.29
C SER A 80 7.54 8.35 -14.08
N ASN A 81 7.38 7.04 -14.04
CA ASN A 81 6.13 6.36 -13.73
C ASN A 81 5.76 6.71 -12.29
N ARG A 82 5.32 7.95 -12.10
CA ARG A 82 4.96 8.53 -10.82
C ARG A 82 3.55 8.08 -10.52
N ILE A 83 3.40 7.33 -9.44
CA ILE A 83 2.13 6.78 -9.01
C ILE A 83 1.74 7.53 -7.76
N THR A 84 0.51 8.05 -7.74
CA THR A 84 -0.09 8.63 -6.54
C THR A 84 -1.06 7.62 -5.97
N MET A 85 -0.83 7.16 -4.74
CA MET A 85 -1.65 6.14 -4.09
C MET A 85 -2.08 6.57 -2.69
N PRO A 86 -3.36 6.40 -2.33
CA PRO A 86 -3.78 6.54 -0.94
C PRO A 86 -3.19 5.41 -0.08
N PHE A 87 -2.94 5.69 1.19
CA PHE A 87 -2.56 4.68 2.18
C PHE A 87 -3.69 4.51 3.21
N GLY A 88 -4.35 3.34 3.21
CA GLY A 88 -5.50 3.09 4.08
C GLY A 88 -6.59 4.17 3.93
N ASP A 89 -7.27 4.47 5.04
CA ASP A 89 -8.33 5.49 5.11
C ASP A 89 -7.85 6.83 5.69
N SER A 90 -6.54 7.04 5.81
CA SER A 90 -5.95 8.24 6.44
C SER A 90 -6.18 9.54 5.64
N GLY A 91 -6.70 9.44 4.41
CA GLY A 91 -6.80 10.56 3.48
C GLY A 91 -5.44 11.08 2.96
N THR A 92 -4.34 10.37 3.28
CA THR A 92 -3.01 10.72 2.77
C THR A 92 -2.69 9.96 1.49
N SER A 93 -2.36 10.71 0.44
CA SER A 93 -1.86 10.16 -0.81
C SER A 93 -0.34 10.30 -0.88
N HIS A 94 0.32 9.23 -1.28
CA HIS A 94 1.76 9.15 -1.41
C HIS A 94 2.15 9.17 -2.88
N ARG A 95 3.18 9.97 -3.19
CA ARG A 95 3.84 9.95 -4.49
C ARG A 95 4.99 8.95 -4.45
N LEU A 96 4.99 8.06 -5.42
CA LEU A 96 5.93 6.95 -5.58
C LEU A 96 6.60 7.10 -6.94
N GLU A 97 7.89 6.80 -7.02
CA GLU A 97 8.67 7.00 -8.25
C GLU A 97 8.81 5.71 -9.09
N SER A 98 8.24 4.59 -8.61
CA SER A 98 8.24 3.31 -9.32
C SER A 98 7.02 2.42 -9.00
N GLN A 99 6.72 1.48 -9.90
CA GLN A 99 5.72 0.42 -9.65
C GLN A 99 6.12 -0.52 -8.49
N LEU A 100 7.42 -0.67 -8.25
CA LEU A 100 7.92 -1.52 -7.16
C LEU A 100 7.63 -0.88 -5.80
N GLU A 101 7.80 0.44 -5.67
CA GLU A 101 7.37 1.20 -4.49
C GLU A 101 5.85 1.13 -4.29
N ALA A 102 5.06 1.21 -5.37
CA ALA A 102 3.62 1.03 -5.30
C ALA A 102 3.22 -0.36 -4.78
N GLY A 103 3.84 -1.41 -5.29
CA GLY A 103 3.63 -2.77 -4.78
C GLY A 103 3.96 -2.88 -3.30
N LEU A 104 5.07 -2.30 -2.85
CA LEU A 104 5.41 -2.29 -1.42
C LEU A 104 4.39 -1.51 -0.59
N LEU A 105 3.92 -0.36 -1.08
CA LEU A 105 2.91 0.42 -0.37
C LEU A 105 1.60 -0.36 -0.23
N THR A 106 1.17 -1.09 -1.26
CA THR A 106 0.01 -1.99 -1.20
C THR A 106 0.19 -3.09 -0.16
N LEU A 107 1.34 -3.76 -0.15
CA LEU A 107 1.66 -4.80 0.84
C LEU A 107 1.62 -4.24 2.27
N LEU A 108 2.17 -3.04 2.48
CA LEU A 108 2.14 -2.37 3.77
C LEU A 108 0.73 -1.95 4.17
N ALA A 109 -0.09 -1.46 3.23
CA ALA A 109 -1.48 -1.08 3.48
C ALA A 109 -2.34 -2.29 3.86
N CYS A 110 -2.06 -3.46 3.28
CA CYS A 110 -2.73 -4.70 3.63
C CYS A 110 -2.34 -5.22 5.02
N ASN A 111 -1.18 -4.83 5.56
CA ASN A 111 -0.73 -5.28 6.87
C ASN A 111 -1.43 -4.49 8.00
N PRO A 112 -2.27 -5.14 8.83
CA PRO A 112 -3.04 -4.44 9.86
C PRO A 112 -2.18 -3.81 10.97
N ARG A 113 -0.91 -4.21 11.07
CA ARG A 113 0.03 -3.68 12.08
C ARG A 113 0.70 -2.39 11.65
N VAL A 114 0.60 -2.00 10.38
CA VAL A 114 1.19 -0.75 9.88
C VAL A 114 0.20 0.37 10.13
N VAL A 115 0.61 1.36 10.93
CA VAL A 115 -0.27 2.46 11.36
C VAL A 115 -0.05 3.71 10.52
N ARG A 116 1.18 3.93 10.03
CA ARG A 116 1.53 5.09 9.22
C ARG A 116 2.64 4.74 8.25
N VAL A 117 2.55 5.32 7.05
CA VAL A 117 3.61 5.30 6.06
C VAL A 117 4.02 6.71 5.68
N ARG A 118 5.31 6.89 5.35
CA ARG A 118 5.88 8.09 4.72
C ARG A 118 6.75 7.66 3.56
N THR A 119 6.74 8.42 2.47
CA THR A 119 7.63 8.17 1.32
C THR A 119 8.81 9.13 1.35
N GLN A 120 9.92 8.75 0.71
CA GLN A 120 11.13 9.57 0.58
C GLN A 120 11.63 10.10 1.94
N PHE A 121 11.75 9.20 2.92
CA PHE A 121 12.14 9.53 4.29
C PHE A 121 13.65 9.79 4.39
N GLY A 122 14.02 11.00 4.80
CA GLY A 122 15.39 11.43 4.96
C GLY A 122 15.52 12.94 5.05
N PRO A 123 16.74 13.49 4.96
CA PRO A 123 17.96 12.79 4.58
C PRO A 123 18.56 11.94 5.72
N LEU A 124 19.12 10.78 5.36
CA LEU A 124 19.86 9.87 6.24
C LEU A 124 21.37 10.08 6.01
N PRO A 125 22.09 10.75 6.92
CA PRO A 125 23.50 11.07 6.75
C PRO A 125 24.40 9.85 7.04
N PHE A 126 25.32 9.53 6.15
CA PHE A 126 26.32 8.48 6.37
C PHE A 126 27.68 8.86 5.78
N THR A 127 28.77 8.43 6.40
CA THR A 127 30.12 8.65 5.90
C THR A 127 30.59 7.44 5.09
N HIS A 128 31.07 7.70 3.87
CA HIS A 128 31.74 6.71 3.02
C HIS A 128 33.08 7.28 2.53
N ARG A 129 34.18 6.56 2.77
CA ARG A 129 35.55 6.98 2.37
C ARG A 129 35.89 8.43 2.79
N GLY A 130 35.53 8.79 4.04
CA GLY A 130 35.81 10.12 4.61
C GLY A 130 34.91 11.25 4.12
N LYS A 131 33.95 10.99 3.21
CA LYS A 131 32.99 11.99 2.73
C LYS A 131 31.61 11.76 3.34
N LEU A 132 30.93 12.85 3.68
CA LEU A 132 29.54 12.81 4.13
C LEU A 132 28.60 12.69 2.93
N HIS A 133 27.74 11.69 2.96
CA HIS A 133 26.69 11.44 1.97
C HIS A 133 25.32 11.45 2.65
N HIS A 134 24.27 11.64 1.85
CA HIS A 134 22.89 11.57 2.30
C HIS A 134 22.11 10.59 1.42
N HIS A 135 21.25 9.82 2.04
CA HIS A 135 20.31 8.93 1.34
C HIS A 135 18.89 9.18 1.80
N TYR A 136 17.91 8.92 0.95
CA TYR A 136 16.50 8.94 1.31
C TYR A 136 15.98 7.51 1.20
N ALA A 137 15.33 7.02 2.24
CA ALA A 137 14.63 5.75 2.17
C ALA A 137 13.33 5.93 1.40
N ASP A 138 13.04 5.02 0.47
CA ASP A 138 11.88 5.15 -0.41
C ASP A 138 10.57 5.11 0.39
N ILE A 139 10.48 4.22 1.39
CA ILE A 139 9.32 4.10 2.28
C ILE A 139 9.77 3.96 3.74
N CYS A 140 9.10 4.66 4.65
CA CYS A 140 9.19 4.50 6.09
C CYS A 140 7.82 4.06 6.64
N ALA A 141 7.77 2.91 7.31
CA ALA A 141 6.56 2.41 7.96
C ALA A 141 6.71 2.42 9.48
N ASP A 142 5.68 2.92 10.16
CA ASP A 142 5.51 2.88 11.61
C ASP A 142 4.47 1.81 11.96
N PHE A 143 4.77 0.99 12.95
CA PHE A 143 3.96 -0.16 13.38
C PHE A 143 3.29 0.07 14.74
N ASP A 144 2.24 -0.69 15.01
CA ASP A 144 1.43 -0.65 16.24
C ASP A 144 2.24 -0.83 17.53
N ASN A 145 3.33 -1.57 17.45
CA ASN A 145 4.27 -1.83 18.53
C ASN A 145 5.35 -0.73 18.66
N ASN A 146 5.14 0.44 18.05
CA ASN A 146 6.09 1.55 17.96
C ASN A 146 7.40 1.21 17.24
N CYS A 147 7.48 0.08 16.52
CA CYS A 147 8.60 -0.16 15.62
C CYS A 147 8.52 0.73 14.38
N ARG A 148 9.69 1.10 13.88
CA ARG A 148 9.86 1.87 12.66
C ARG A 148 10.81 1.14 11.75
N THR A 149 10.41 0.96 10.51
CA THR A 149 11.19 0.27 9.50
C THR A 149 11.35 1.15 8.27
N LEU A 150 12.58 1.28 7.80
CA LEU A 150 12.90 1.96 6.54
C LEU A 150 13.09 0.91 5.45
N TYR A 151 12.54 1.18 4.27
CA TYR A 151 12.61 0.32 3.11
C TYR A 151 13.33 1.05 1.99
N LEU A 152 14.37 0.40 1.48
CA LEU A 152 15.10 0.79 0.28
C LEU A 152 14.64 -0.14 -0.84
N VAL A 153 14.01 0.42 -1.87
CA VAL A 153 13.34 -0.33 -2.92
C VAL A 153 14.17 -0.25 -4.19
N ARG A 154 14.51 -1.41 -4.76
CA ARG A 154 15.34 -1.45 -5.96
C ARG A 154 15.14 -2.73 -6.75
N ALA A 155 15.26 -2.61 -8.06
CA ALA A 155 15.34 -3.78 -8.91
C ALA A 155 16.56 -4.63 -8.58
N GLU A 156 16.40 -5.95 -8.59
CA GLU A 156 17.45 -6.90 -8.19
C GLU A 156 18.75 -6.72 -8.99
N GLY A 157 18.64 -6.46 -10.30
CA GLY A 157 19.78 -6.20 -11.18
C GLY A 157 20.59 -4.95 -10.83
N ASN A 158 20.04 -4.04 -10.01
CA ASN A 158 20.60 -2.72 -9.72
C ASN A 158 20.96 -2.52 -8.23
N LEU A 159 21.27 -3.62 -7.53
CA LEU A 159 21.53 -3.62 -6.09
C LEU A 159 22.93 -3.20 -5.64
N ARG A 160 23.94 -3.22 -6.53
CA ARG A 160 25.35 -3.17 -6.13
C ARG A 160 25.69 -1.99 -5.21
N ASP A 161 25.34 -0.78 -5.61
CA ASP A 161 25.63 0.43 -4.84
C ASP A 161 24.72 0.57 -3.62
N LEU A 162 23.48 0.05 -3.72
CA LEU A 162 22.51 0.11 -2.65
C LEU A 162 22.89 -0.80 -1.48
N LYS A 163 23.51 -1.97 -1.73
CA LYS A 163 24.00 -2.85 -0.67
C LYS A 163 25.04 -2.16 0.21
N THR A 164 26.03 -1.50 -0.41
CA THR A 164 27.05 -0.74 0.34
C THR A 164 26.41 0.39 1.14
N THR A 165 25.46 1.10 0.54
CA THR A 165 24.72 2.18 1.21
C THR A 165 23.91 1.65 2.39
N HIS A 166 23.21 0.53 2.21
CA HIS A 166 22.41 -0.13 3.25
C HIS A 166 23.25 -0.58 4.44
N GLU A 167 24.41 -1.19 4.21
CA GLU A 167 25.33 -1.58 5.28
C GLU A 167 25.79 -0.37 6.10
N LEU A 168 26.16 0.73 5.43
CA LEU A 168 26.61 1.96 6.08
C LEU A 168 25.47 2.63 6.86
N LEU A 169 24.28 2.72 6.28
CA LEU A 169 23.10 3.27 6.95
C LEU A 169 22.70 2.42 8.16
N THR A 170 22.76 1.09 8.03
CA THR A 170 22.45 0.19 9.15
C THR A 170 23.42 0.40 10.30
N LYS A 171 24.73 0.56 10.01
CA LYS A 171 25.75 0.80 11.04
C LYS A 171 25.67 2.20 11.67
N GLN A 172 25.41 3.23 10.87
CA GLN A 172 25.58 4.63 11.29
C GLN A 172 24.26 5.33 11.67
N CYS A 173 23.13 4.87 11.14
CA CYS A 173 21.86 5.59 11.18
C CYS A 173 20.73 4.84 11.90
N VAL A 174 20.70 3.50 11.86
CA VAL A 174 19.51 2.74 12.28
C VAL A 174 19.04 3.15 13.67
N GLY A 175 19.93 3.14 14.68
CA GLY A 175 19.55 3.45 16.07
C GLY A 175 18.99 4.86 16.30
N LYS A 176 19.26 5.80 15.39
CA LYS A 176 18.77 7.19 15.46
C LYS A 176 17.44 7.40 14.76
N PHE A 177 17.16 6.66 13.69
CA PHE A 177 16.05 6.96 12.79
C PHE A 177 15.03 5.83 12.66
N ALA A 178 15.38 4.60 13.01
CA ALA A 178 14.53 3.43 12.85
C ALA A 178 14.88 2.30 13.83
N HIS A 179 14.21 1.17 13.70
CA HIS A 179 14.61 -0.08 14.33
C HIS A 179 15.31 -0.99 13.32
N ARG A 180 14.90 -0.91 12.05
CA ARG A 180 15.41 -1.73 10.95
C ARG A 180 15.45 -0.93 9.66
N ILE A 181 16.38 -1.30 8.78
CA ILE A 181 16.45 -0.86 7.40
C ILE A 181 16.48 -2.12 6.54
N HIS A 182 15.60 -2.26 5.57
CA HIS A 182 15.54 -3.40 4.67
C HIS A 182 15.71 -2.97 3.21
N ILE A 183 16.36 -3.81 2.43
CA ILE A 183 16.31 -3.74 0.97
C ILE A 183 15.18 -4.67 0.51
N TYR A 184 14.29 -4.14 -0.32
CA TYR A 184 13.23 -4.91 -0.97
C TYR A 184 13.39 -4.84 -2.49
N THR A 185 13.21 -5.97 -3.15
CA THR A 185 13.24 -6.13 -4.60
C THR A 185 11.96 -6.83 -5.10
N GLU A 186 11.89 -7.10 -6.40
CA GLU A 186 10.80 -7.87 -7.02
C GLU A 186 10.63 -9.27 -6.42
N ARG A 187 11.65 -9.81 -5.73
CA ARG A 187 11.54 -11.09 -5.02
C ARG A 187 10.59 -11.00 -3.82
N GLN A 188 10.73 -9.92 -3.03
CA GLN A 188 9.85 -9.68 -1.88
C GLN A 188 8.55 -9.00 -2.28
N ILE A 189 8.58 -8.18 -3.33
CA ILE A 189 7.43 -7.46 -3.88
C ILE A 189 7.00 -8.16 -5.17
N ASN A 190 6.69 -9.44 -5.06
CA ASN A 190 6.30 -10.23 -6.22
C ASN A 190 4.84 -9.96 -6.61
N LYS A 191 4.51 -10.19 -7.89
CA LYS A 191 3.18 -9.90 -8.44
C LYS A 191 2.04 -10.65 -7.73
N PRO A 192 2.15 -11.96 -7.43
CA PRO A 192 1.14 -12.68 -6.65
C PRO A 192 0.84 -12.03 -5.30
N ALA A 193 1.86 -11.70 -4.51
CA ALA A 193 1.70 -11.08 -3.20
C ALA A 193 0.99 -9.72 -3.28
N VAL A 194 1.36 -8.90 -4.27
CA VAL A 194 0.70 -7.60 -4.51
C VAL A 194 -0.77 -7.80 -4.87
N LEU A 195 -1.09 -8.70 -5.80
CA LEU A 195 -2.48 -8.99 -6.18
C LEU A 195 -3.32 -9.50 -5.00
N HIS A 196 -2.76 -10.37 -4.16
CA HIS A 196 -3.44 -10.86 -2.97
C HIS A 196 -3.72 -9.71 -1.99
N ALA A 197 -2.76 -8.82 -1.80
CA ALA A 197 -2.95 -7.64 -0.95
C ALA A 197 -4.02 -6.68 -1.52
N GLU A 198 -4.06 -6.47 -2.83
CA GLU A 198 -5.12 -5.67 -3.49
C GLU A 198 -6.51 -6.28 -3.28
N GLU A 199 -6.65 -7.59 -3.48
CA GLU A 199 -7.93 -8.27 -3.30
C GLU A 199 -8.40 -8.27 -1.83
N ARG A 200 -7.48 -8.45 -0.86
CA ARG A 200 -7.79 -8.31 0.57
C ARG A 200 -8.24 -6.88 0.92
N LEU A 201 -7.50 -5.87 0.47
CA LEU A 201 -7.88 -4.47 0.67
C LEU A 201 -9.23 -4.14 0.03
N ARG A 202 -9.54 -4.72 -1.13
CA ARG A 202 -10.84 -4.58 -1.77
C ARG A 202 -11.94 -5.26 -0.94
N ALA A 203 -11.71 -6.48 -0.46
CA ALA A 203 -12.68 -7.20 0.38
C ALA A 203 -13.01 -6.43 1.66
N ARG A 204 -12.00 -5.85 2.33
CA ARG A 204 -12.18 -4.97 3.50
C ARG A 204 -13.10 -3.78 3.25
N LYS A 205 -13.10 -3.23 2.03
CA LYS A 205 -13.96 -2.09 1.65
C LYS A 205 -15.41 -2.51 1.37
N LEU A 206 -15.62 -3.75 0.93
CA LEU A 206 -16.94 -4.23 0.51
C LEU A 206 -17.72 -4.91 1.65
N GLN A 207 -17.05 -5.41 2.70
CA GLN A 207 -17.64 -5.92 3.96
C GLN A 207 -18.95 -6.71 3.79
N ASN A 208 -18.90 -7.86 3.14
CA ASN A 208 -20.09 -8.66 2.84
C ASN A 208 -20.22 -9.87 3.78
N GLU A 209 -20.52 -9.59 5.05
CA GLU A 209 -20.59 -10.59 6.13
C GLU A 209 -21.61 -11.71 5.85
N ALA A 210 -22.77 -11.37 5.30
CA ALA A 210 -23.80 -12.36 4.96
C ALA A 210 -23.31 -13.35 3.88
N THR A 211 -22.50 -12.88 2.93
CA THR A 211 -21.92 -13.74 1.89
C THR A 211 -20.76 -14.57 2.44
N ASN A 212 -19.93 -14.00 3.31
CA ASN A 212 -18.88 -14.73 4.03
C ASN A 212 -19.46 -15.95 4.77
N GLN A 213 -20.53 -15.73 5.55
CA GLN A 213 -21.19 -16.80 6.32
C GLN A 213 -21.75 -17.89 5.41
N ARG A 214 -22.48 -17.53 4.34
CA ARG A 214 -23.01 -18.49 3.36
C ARG A 214 -21.90 -19.32 2.70
N LEU A 215 -20.79 -18.69 2.36
CA LEU A 215 -19.64 -19.36 1.75
C LEU A 215 -19.03 -20.37 2.73
N VAL A 216 -18.80 -19.97 3.98
CA VAL A 216 -18.29 -20.86 5.03
C VAL A 216 -19.23 -22.05 5.28
N GLU A 217 -20.53 -21.81 5.40
CA GLU A 217 -21.54 -22.87 5.57
C GLU A 217 -21.52 -23.85 4.40
N LYS A 218 -21.50 -23.34 3.17
CA LYS A 218 -21.42 -24.18 1.96
C LYS A 218 -20.14 -24.99 1.95
N LEU A 219 -19.01 -24.38 2.24
CA LEU A 219 -17.72 -25.05 2.27
C LEU A 219 -17.67 -26.14 3.36
N ARG A 220 -18.28 -25.92 4.53
CA ARG A 220 -18.44 -26.95 5.58
C ARG A 220 -19.25 -28.14 5.07
N MET A 221 -20.37 -27.91 4.38
CA MET A 221 -21.17 -28.99 3.79
C MET A 221 -20.39 -29.77 2.72
N MET A 222 -19.42 -29.14 2.05
CA MET A 222 -18.51 -29.78 1.08
C MET A 222 -17.30 -30.47 1.75
N GLY A 223 -17.28 -30.61 3.07
CA GLY A 223 -16.19 -31.27 3.81
C GLY A 223 -15.05 -30.34 4.23
N GLY A 224 -15.23 -29.02 4.12
CA GLY A 224 -14.28 -28.01 4.58
C GLY A 224 -13.18 -27.65 3.57
N THR A 225 -13.15 -28.29 2.41
CA THR A 225 -12.20 -28.05 1.32
C THR A 225 -12.90 -28.18 -0.02
N ALA A 226 -12.68 -27.23 -0.93
CA ALA A 226 -13.28 -27.27 -2.27
C ALA A 226 -12.44 -26.50 -3.29
N MET A 227 -12.63 -26.81 -4.58
CA MET A 227 -12.21 -25.92 -5.64
C MET A 227 -13.14 -24.70 -5.66
N LEU A 228 -12.58 -23.51 -5.90
CA LEU A 228 -13.35 -22.26 -5.90
C LEU A 228 -14.49 -22.27 -6.94
N PHE A 229 -14.24 -22.81 -8.14
CA PHE A 229 -15.25 -22.93 -9.18
C PHE A 229 -16.47 -23.74 -8.73
N ASP A 230 -16.24 -24.89 -8.10
CA ASP A 230 -17.31 -25.77 -7.61
C ASP A 230 -18.10 -25.07 -6.49
N LEU A 231 -17.39 -24.47 -5.53
CA LEU A 231 -17.99 -23.72 -4.43
C LEU A 231 -18.86 -22.55 -4.92
N PHE A 232 -18.39 -21.81 -5.92
CA PHE A 232 -19.15 -20.68 -6.48
C PHE A 232 -20.37 -21.15 -7.27
N SER A 233 -20.23 -22.26 -8.01
CA SER A 233 -21.34 -22.85 -8.77
C SER A 233 -22.48 -23.29 -7.85
N GLU A 234 -22.14 -23.83 -6.67
CA GLU A 234 -23.12 -24.25 -5.67
C GLU A 234 -23.84 -23.09 -4.94
N LEU A 235 -23.25 -21.89 -4.94
CA LEU A 235 -23.85 -20.69 -4.36
C LEU A 235 -24.69 -19.90 -5.38
N TYR A 236 -24.50 -20.16 -6.68
CA TYR A 236 -25.24 -19.53 -7.76
C TYR A 236 -26.66 -20.12 -7.87
N PRO A 237 -27.71 -19.32 -8.16
CA PRO A 237 -27.71 -17.88 -8.45
C PRO A 237 -27.85 -16.97 -7.22
N ALA A 238 -27.93 -17.53 -6.02
CA ALA A 238 -28.19 -16.76 -4.80
C ALA A 238 -27.05 -15.79 -4.44
N VAL A 239 -25.82 -16.11 -4.85
CA VAL A 239 -24.63 -15.26 -4.72
C VAL A 239 -23.93 -15.19 -6.08
N THR A 240 -23.50 -14.00 -6.49
CA THR A 240 -22.75 -13.85 -7.74
C THR A 240 -21.32 -14.37 -7.61
N PHE A 241 -20.67 -14.65 -8.74
CA PHE A 241 -19.24 -14.99 -8.76
C PHE A 241 -18.36 -13.89 -8.16
N ALA A 242 -18.70 -12.61 -8.39
CA ALA A 242 -17.93 -11.49 -7.88
C ALA A 242 -18.04 -11.35 -6.35
N ASP A 243 -19.24 -11.53 -5.81
CA ASP A 243 -19.47 -11.51 -4.37
C ASP A 243 -18.80 -12.71 -3.69
N SER A 244 -18.89 -13.90 -4.31
CA SER A 244 -18.22 -15.10 -3.81
C SER A 244 -16.69 -14.93 -3.80
N TRP A 245 -16.11 -14.34 -4.85
CA TRP A 245 -14.68 -14.04 -4.92
C TRP A 245 -14.25 -13.03 -3.85
N THR A 246 -15.04 -11.98 -3.65
CA THR A 246 -14.80 -10.98 -2.61
C THR A 246 -14.84 -11.64 -1.21
N ALA A 247 -15.81 -12.53 -0.98
CA ALA A 247 -15.96 -13.24 0.29
C ALA A 247 -14.77 -14.17 0.59
N VAL A 248 -14.25 -14.87 -0.43
CA VAL A 248 -13.03 -15.68 -0.28
C VAL A 248 -11.87 -14.85 0.24
N TRP A 249 -11.64 -13.67 -0.32
CA TRP A 249 -10.54 -12.80 0.12
C TRP A 249 -10.78 -12.17 1.48
N GLY A 250 -12.02 -11.85 1.83
CA GLY A 250 -12.38 -11.43 3.19
C GLY A 250 -12.03 -12.51 4.21
N LEU A 251 -12.48 -13.74 3.98
CA LEU A 251 -12.22 -14.87 4.86
C LEU A 251 -10.73 -15.25 4.95
N ILE A 252 -9.96 -15.07 3.86
CA ILE A 252 -8.50 -15.22 3.90
C ILE A 252 -7.86 -14.13 4.75
N ASP A 253 -8.34 -12.89 4.64
CA ASP A 253 -7.83 -11.77 5.44
C ASP A 253 -8.11 -11.95 6.93
N ASP A 254 -9.27 -12.50 7.26
CA ASP A 254 -9.70 -12.84 8.63
C ASP A 254 -9.07 -14.15 9.16
N ASN A 255 -8.25 -14.83 8.34
CA ASN A 255 -7.62 -16.12 8.64
C ASN A 255 -8.61 -17.27 8.89
N GLU A 256 -9.82 -17.20 8.36
CA GLU A 256 -10.80 -18.30 8.40
C GLU A 256 -10.65 -19.27 7.24
N LEU A 257 -10.04 -18.81 6.15
CA LEU A 257 -9.82 -19.57 4.93
C LEU A 257 -8.35 -19.49 4.52
N GLN A 258 -7.82 -20.55 3.92
CA GLN A 258 -6.48 -20.57 3.33
C GLN A 258 -6.51 -21.11 1.90
N HIS A 259 -5.63 -20.56 1.05
CA HIS A 259 -5.36 -21.11 -0.29
C HIS A 259 -4.54 -22.40 -0.13
N ASP A 260 -5.13 -23.52 -0.53
CA ASP A 260 -4.54 -24.85 -0.38
C ASP A 260 -3.49 -25.11 -1.47
N HIS A 261 -2.31 -24.50 -1.29
CA HIS A 261 -1.18 -24.60 -2.19
C HIS A 261 0.15 -24.54 -1.39
N PRO A 262 1.16 -25.38 -1.70
CA PRO A 262 2.44 -25.39 -0.97
C PRO A 262 3.18 -24.04 -0.96
N HIS A 263 2.98 -23.25 -2.02
CA HIS A 263 3.54 -21.91 -2.18
C HIS A 263 2.43 -20.88 -2.38
N ALA A 264 1.42 -20.88 -1.50
CA ALA A 264 0.22 -20.04 -1.65
C ALA A 264 0.52 -18.55 -1.84
N GLU A 265 1.61 -18.04 -1.27
CA GLU A 265 2.01 -16.62 -1.37
C GLU A 265 2.71 -16.27 -2.70
N GLU A 266 3.17 -17.28 -3.46
CA GLU A 266 3.95 -17.11 -4.69
C GLU A 266 3.13 -17.43 -5.95
N VAL A 267 1.85 -17.79 -5.81
CA VAL A 267 1.00 -18.21 -6.92
C VAL A 267 -0.27 -17.38 -6.93
N ILE A 268 -0.64 -16.91 -8.12
CA ILE A 268 -1.90 -16.19 -8.35
C ILE A 268 -3.05 -17.17 -8.16
N MET A 269 -3.93 -16.88 -7.20
CA MET A 269 -5.15 -17.64 -7.02
C MET A 269 -6.10 -17.45 -8.23
N THR A 270 -6.70 -18.53 -8.71
CA THR A 270 -7.68 -18.50 -9.81
C THR A 270 -8.93 -19.26 -9.41
N ARG A 271 -9.97 -19.26 -10.25
CA ARG A 271 -11.17 -20.09 -10.03
C ARG A 271 -10.90 -21.59 -9.90
N LEU A 272 -9.74 -22.06 -10.39
CA LEU A 272 -9.35 -23.47 -10.30
C LEU A 272 -8.49 -23.76 -9.05
N SER A 273 -8.19 -22.73 -8.25
CA SER A 273 -7.52 -22.89 -6.98
C SER A 273 -8.43 -23.59 -5.96
N ARG A 274 -7.80 -24.31 -5.04
CA ARG A 274 -8.45 -24.98 -3.92
C ARG A 274 -8.33 -24.12 -2.67
N VAL A 275 -9.39 -24.11 -1.87
CA VAL A 275 -9.40 -23.44 -0.56
C VAL A 275 -9.85 -24.39 0.51
N THR A 276 -9.37 -24.16 1.72
CA THR A 276 -9.65 -24.99 2.89
C THR A 276 -9.95 -24.09 4.09
N LEU A 277 -10.93 -24.46 4.90
CA LEU A 277 -11.21 -23.80 6.17
C LEU A 277 -10.04 -24.01 7.13
N VAL A 278 -9.60 -22.93 7.76
CA VAL A 278 -8.60 -23.00 8.82
C VAL A 278 -9.25 -23.67 10.02
N LYS A 279 -8.65 -24.77 10.51
CA LYS A 279 -9.16 -25.43 11.73
C LYS A 279 -8.97 -24.48 12.90
N ALA A 280 -10.04 -24.22 13.65
CA ALA A 280 -9.94 -23.47 14.90
C ALA A 280 -8.85 -24.13 15.76
N SER A 281 -7.79 -23.39 16.04
CA SER A 281 -6.77 -23.82 17.00
C SER A 281 -7.47 -23.86 18.36
N LYS A 282 -7.63 -25.07 18.91
CA LYS A 282 -8.13 -25.27 20.27
C LYS A 282 -7.17 -24.67 21.29
#